data_AF-A0A1F7U3C0-F1
#
_entry.id   AF-A0A1F7U3C0-F1
#
_cell.length_a   1.000
_cell.length_b   1.000
_cell.length_c   1.000
_cell.angle_alpha   90.00
_cell.angle_beta   90.00
_cell.angle_gamma   90.00
#
_symmetry.space_group_name_H-M   'P 1'
#
loop_
_entity.id
_entity.type
_entity.pdbx_description
1 polymer ?
#
loop_
_entity_poly.entity_id
_entity_poly.type
_entity_poly.pdbx_seq_one_letter_code
_entity_poly.pdbx_strand_id
1 'polypeptide(L)'
;MRTLKVTVTAYSSTPDQTDSTPFITANGQHVRDGIIAANFLPFGTRVRFPELYGDKVFTVEDRMHPRFSKRADIWMETRQEAVHFGLKRGVTLEVLPKARALALGE
;
A
#
# COMPACT_ATOMS: atom_id res chain seq x y z
N MET A 1 -9.03 -0.03 15.90
CA MET A 1 -7.84 -0.37 15.08
C MET A 1 -7.86 -1.87 14.83
N ARG A 2 -7.60 -2.33 13.61
CA ARG A 2 -7.60 -3.78 13.27
C ARG A 2 -6.20 -4.17 12.80
N THR A 3 -5.71 -5.32 13.27
CA THR A 3 -4.35 -5.79 12.95
C THR A 3 -4.40 -7.10 12.15
N LEU A 4 -3.51 -7.23 11.17
CA LEU A 4 -3.40 -8.38 10.27
C LEU A 4 -1.93 -8.78 10.12
N LYS A 5 -1.68 -10.08 9.94
CA LYS A 5 -0.38 -10.60 9.51
C LYS A 5 -0.38 -10.83 8.01
N VAL A 6 0.51 -10.15 7.29
CA VAL A 6 0.55 -10.16 5.82
C VAL A 6 1.95 -10.41 5.29
N THR A 7 2.04 -10.81 4.03
CA THR A 7 3.29 -10.73 3.28
C THR A 7 3.40 -9.33 2.69
N VAL A 8 4.56 -8.69 2.85
CA VAL A 8 4.85 -7.37 2.31
C VAL A 8 5.98 -7.50 1.29
N THR A 9 5.75 -6.94 0.11
CA THR A 9 6.75 -6.78 -0.95
C THR A 9 6.85 -5.30 -1.32
N ALA A 10 7.73 -4.97 -2.24
CA ALA A 10 7.76 -3.65 -2.85
C ALA A 10 7.75 -3.75 -4.38
N TYR A 11 7.17 -2.74 -5.01
CA TYR A 11 7.14 -2.58 -6.46
C TYR A 11 7.52 -1.15 -6.84
N SER A 12 7.96 -0.96 -8.08
CA SER A 12 8.23 0.36 -8.65
C SER A 12 7.46 0.54 -9.94
N SER A 13 7.22 1.79 -10.33
CA SER A 13 6.56 2.20 -11.58
C SER A 13 7.37 1.90 -12.86
N THR A 14 8.14 0.81 -12.89
CA THR A 14 8.80 0.35 -14.11
C THR A 14 7.76 -0.33 -15.02
N PRO A 15 7.80 -0.11 -16.34
CA PRO A 15 6.83 -0.69 -17.30
C PRO A 15 6.74 -2.23 -17.24
N ASP A 16 7.80 -2.89 -16.78
CA ASP A 16 7.85 -4.35 -16.62
C ASP A 16 7.06 -4.86 -15.39
N GLN A 17 6.55 -3.95 -14.55
CA GLN A 17 5.82 -4.22 -13.30
C GLN A 17 4.45 -3.52 -13.24
N THR A 18 4.11 -2.73 -14.25
CA THR A 18 2.88 -1.93 -14.31
C THR A 18 2.26 -2.05 -15.70
N ASP A 19 0.93 -1.86 -15.82
CA ASP A 19 0.28 -1.78 -17.14
C ASP A 19 0.72 -0.49 -17.86
N SER A 20 0.16 -0.21 -19.04
CA SER A 20 0.55 0.83 -20.01
C SER A 20 0.61 2.28 -19.48
N THR A 21 0.30 2.51 -18.19
CA THR A 21 0.36 3.80 -17.48
C THR A 21 1.14 3.68 -16.15
N PRO A 22 2.49 3.58 -16.18
CA PRO A 22 3.31 3.20 -15.03
C PRO A 22 3.19 4.10 -13.80
N PHE A 23 2.79 5.36 -14.00
CA PHE A 23 2.71 6.37 -12.95
C PHE A 23 1.29 6.66 -12.48
N ILE A 24 0.28 6.00 -13.05
CA ILE A 24 -1.13 6.18 -12.69
C ILE A 24 -1.57 4.96 -11.88
N THR A 25 -1.91 5.16 -10.62
CA THR A 25 -2.45 4.11 -9.74
C THR A 25 -3.84 3.67 -10.21
N ALA A 26 -4.32 2.49 -9.78
CA ALA A 26 -5.67 2.01 -10.12
C ALA A 26 -6.82 2.96 -9.71
N ASN A 27 -6.55 3.95 -8.85
CA ASN A 27 -7.49 5.00 -8.47
C ASN A 27 -7.30 6.33 -9.26
N GLY A 28 -6.55 6.32 -10.36
CA GLY A 28 -6.36 7.47 -11.26
C GLY A 28 -5.40 8.56 -10.75
N GLN A 29 -4.66 8.31 -9.67
CA GLN A 29 -3.72 9.28 -9.10
C GLN A 29 -2.27 8.99 -9.49
N HIS A 30 -1.45 10.04 -9.57
CA HIS A 30 -0.01 9.89 -9.71
C HIS A 30 0.58 9.16 -8.49
N VAL A 31 1.51 8.24 -8.76
CA VAL A 31 2.25 7.54 -7.72
C VAL A 31 3.03 8.53 -6.84
N ARG A 32 3.09 8.22 -5.54
CA ARG A 32 3.83 8.99 -4.53
C ARG A 32 4.23 8.09 -3.38
N ASP A 33 5.19 8.57 -2.59
CA ASP A 33 5.54 7.94 -1.33
C ASP A 33 4.29 7.76 -0.44
N GLY A 34 4.21 6.61 0.22
CA GLY A 34 3.07 6.27 1.08
C GLY A 34 1.93 5.53 0.37
N ILE A 35 2.10 5.12 -0.89
CA ILE A 35 1.11 4.28 -1.59
C ILE A 35 1.40 2.79 -1.39
N ILE A 36 0.33 2.01 -1.23
CA ILE A 36 0.39 0.55 -1.33
C ILE A 36 -0.64 -0.02 -2.29
N ALA A 37 -0.30 -1.17 -2.86
CA ALA A 37 -1.21 -2.07 -3.55
C ALA A 37 -1.71 -3.16 -2.59
N ALA A 38 -3.02 -3.36 -2.51
CA ALA A 38 -3.60 -4.45 -1.72
C ALA A 38 -5.00 -4.81 -2.23
N ASN A 39 -5.29 -6.10 -2.40
CA ASN A 39 -6.62 -6.55 -2.89
C ASN A 39 -7.64 -6.76 -1.77
N PHE A 40 -7.19 -7.01 -0.53
CA PHE A 40 -8.06 -7.36 0.60
C PHE A 40 -8.51 -6.14 1.43
N LEU A 41 -8.13 -4.93 1.02
CA LEU A 41 -8.52 -3.67 1.66
C LEU A 41 -9.18 -2.73 0.63
N PRO A 42 -10.25 -2.03 1.00
CA PRO A 42 -10.84 -0.99 0.16
C PRO A 42 -9.84 0.10 -0.22
N PHE A 43 -10.07 0.79 -1.35
CA PHE A 43 -9.28 1.99 -1.67
C PHE A 43 -9.47 3.07 -0.60
N GLY A 44 -8.44 3.89 -0.40
CA GLY A 44 -8.39 4.93 0.63
C GLY A 44 -8.20 4.40 2.05
N THR A 45 -8.06 3.08 2.24
CA THR A 45 -7.74 2.52 3.55
C THR A 45 -6.36 2.99 3.98
N ARG A 46 -6.28 3.60 5.16
CA ARG A 46 -5.02 4.02 5.78
C ARG A 46 -4.46 2.89 6.65
N VAL A 47 -3.19 2.56 6.47
CA VAL A 47 -2.52 1.51 7.22
C VAL A 47 -1.15 1.95 7.71
N ARG A 48 -0.58 1.24 8.69
CA ARG A 48 0.83 1.35 9.05
C ARG A 48 1.49 -0.02 9.17
N PHE A 49 2.81 -0.03 9.01
CA PHE A 49 3.67 -1.21 9.19
C PHE A 49 4.72 -0.91 10.26
N PRO A 50 4.38 -1.03 11.56
CA PRO A 50 5.24 -0.53 12.64
C PRO A 50 6.65 -1.13 12.63
N GLU A 51 6.76 -2.42 12.30
CA GLU A 51 8.04 -3.14 12.24
C GLU A 51 8.97 -2.68 11.10
N LEU A 52 8.42 -2.04 10.06
CA LEU A 52 9.17 -1.65 8.86
C LEU A 52 9.36 -0.13 8.74
N TYR A 53 8.35 0.65 9.13
CA TYR A 53 8.31 2.10 8.91
C TYR A 53 7.79 2.89 10.12
N GLY A 54 7.70 2.27 11.31
CA GLY A 54 7.22 2.94 12.53
C GLY A 54 5.83 3.54 12.35
N ASP A 55 5.71 4.85 12.56
CA ASP A 55 4.43 5.57 12.49
C ASP A 55 4.06 6.07 11.08
N LYS A 56 4.88 5.76 10.06
CA LYS A 56 4.55 6.14 8.68
C LYS A 56 3.22 5.52 8.26
N VAL A 57 2.34 6.37 7.75
CA VAL A 57 1.02 5.96 7.27
C VAL A 57 1.05 5.80 5.76
N PHE A 58 0.48 4.69 5.31
CA PHE A 58 0.30 4.37 3.91
C PHE A 58 -1.18 4.35 3.54
N THR A 59 -1.48 4.57 2.27
CA THR A 59 -2.84 4.54 1.74
C THR A 59 -2.95 3.50 0.63
N VAL A 60 -4.01 2.69 0.69
CA VAL A 60 -4.35 1.74 -0.37
C VAL A 60 -4.90 2.52 -1.56
N GLU A 61 -4.08 2.73 -2.59
CA GLU A 61 -4.46 3.45 -3.81
C GLU A 61 -4.28 2.58 -5.06
N ASP A 62 -3.70 1.39 -4.91
CA ASP A 62 -3.45 0.50 -6.03
C ASP A 62 -3.90 -0.96 -5.78
N ARG A 63 -3.87 -1.77 -6.83
CA ARG A 63 -4.27 -3.19 -6.82
C ARG A 63 -3.17 -4.09 -7.33
N MET A 64 -3.23 -5.34 -6.89
CA MET A 64 -2.33 -6.39 -7.33
C MET A 64 -3.07 -7.34 -8.27
N HIS A 65 -2.33 -8.16 -9.01
CA HIS A 65 -2.92 -9.26 -9.77
C HIS A 65 -3.87 -10.11 -8.88
N PRO A 66 -5.09 -10.47 -9.34
CA PRO A 66 -6.14 -11.09 -8.50
C PRO A 66 -5.72 -12.34 -7.72
N ARG A 67 -4.72 -13.08 -8.21
CA ARG A 67 -4.12 -14.25 -7.53
C ARG A 67 -3.55 -13.93 -6.13
N PHE A 68 -3.26 -12.67 -5.82
CA PHE A 68 -2.71 -12.25 -4.53
C PHE A 68 -3.83 -11.75 -3.61
N SER A 69 -4.25 -12.60 -2.67
CA SER A 69 -5.36 -12.32 -1.75
C SER A 69 -4.94 -11.85 -0.35
N LYS A 70 -3.67 -12.05 0.05
CA LYS A 70 -3.14 -11.70 1.39
C LYS A 70 -1.73 -11.10 1.33
N ARG A 71 -1.50 -10.20 0.37
CA ARG A 71 -0.23 -9.51 0.15
C ARG A 71 -0.46 -8.01 0.02
N ALA A 72 0.44 -7.23 0.60
CA ALA A 72 0.54 -5.80 0.39
C ALA A 72 1.85 -5.49 -0.34
N ASP A 73 1.81 -4.60 -1.33
CA ASP A 73 2.99 -4.17 -2.09
C ASP A 73 3.22 -2.68 -1.83
N ILE A 74 4.40 -2.31 -1.34
CA ILE A 74 4.75 -0.92 -1.08
C ILE A 74 5.34 -0.30 -2.33
N TRP A 75 4.78 0.83 -2.76
CA TRP A 75 5.34 1.57 -3.88
C TRP A 75 6.68 2.19 -3.49
N MET A 76 7.67 2.06 -4.38
CA MET A 76 8.99 2.66 -4.27
C MET A 76 9.35 3.39 -5.57
N GLU A 77 10.16 4.43 -5.47
CA GLU A 77 10.54 5.27 -6.61
C GLU A 77 11.36 4.47 -7.63
N THR A 78 12.29 3.64 -7.15
CA THR A 78 13.18 2.86 -8.02
C THR A 78 13.03 1.35 -7.85
N ARG A 79 13.30 0.62 -8.93
CA ARG A 79 13.38 -0.85 -8.92
C ARG A 79 14.46 -1.36 -7.98
N GLN A 80 15.56 -0.62 -7.84
CA GLN A 80 16.67 -1.00 -6.97
C GLN A 80 16.23 -1.02 -5.50
N GLU A 81 15.47 -0.01 -5.06
CA GLU A 81 14.89 0.02 -3.72
C GLU A 81 13.92 -1.15 -3.52
N ALA A 82 13.04 -1.41 -4.49
CA ALA A 82 12.08 -2.51 -4.40
C ALA A 82 12.78 -3.88 -4.27
N VAL A 83 13.85 -4.10 -5.02
CA VAL A 83 14.68 -5.31 -4.94
C VAL A 83 15.39 -5.38 -3.59
N HIS A 84 15.96 -4.28 -3.10
CA HIS A 84 16.66 -4.23 -1.83
C HIS A 84 15.73 -4.48 -0.64
N PHE A 85 14.50 -3.97 -0.71
CA PHE A 85 13.47 -4.22 0.29
C PHE A 85 13.15 -5.73 0.40
N GLY A 86 12.96 -6.38 -0.74
CA GLY A 86 12.71 -7.82 -0.83
C GLY A 86 11.38 -8.25 -0.22
N LEU A 87 11.23 -9.55 0.05
CA LEU A 87 9.99 -10.12 0.59
C LEU A 87 10.06 -10.24 2.11
N LYS A 88 9.07 -9.69 2.82
CA LYS A 88 8.90 -9.82 4.28
C LYS A 88 7.64 -10.59 4.60
N ARG A 89 7.73 -11.63 5.43
CA ARG A 89 6.59 -12.49 5.83
C ARG A 89 6.16 -12.17 7.25
N GLY A 90 4.86 -12.32 7.53
CA GLY A 90 4.34 -12.18 8.89
C GLY A 90 4.45 -10.76 9.45
N VAL A 91 4.52 -9.76 8.56
CA VAL A 91 4.57 -8.35 8.96
C VAL A 91 3.22 -7.95 9.53
N THR A 92 3.26 -7.20 10.63
CA THR A 92 2.09 -6.58 11.23
C THR A 92 1.65 -5.40 10.37
N LEU A 93 0.44 -5.50 9.80
CA LEU A 93 -0.27 -4.41 9.15
C LEU A 93 -1.38 -3.96 10.09
N GLU A 94 -1.41 -2.68 10.42
CA GLU A 94 -2.45 -2.08 11.23
C GLU A 94 -3.34 -1.17 10.39
N VAL A 95 -4.63 -1.46 10.37
CA VAL A 95 -5.65 -0.64 9.70
C VAL A 95 -6.11 0.46 10.65
N LEU A 96 -5.89 1.70 10.23
CA LEU A 96 -6.28 2.88 10.98
C LEU A 96 -7.80 3.11 10.84
N PRO A 97 -8.47 3.59 11.91
CA PRO A 97 -9.87 3.97 11.80
C PRO A 97 -10.03 5.08 10.76
N LYS A 98 -11.14 5.05 10.00
CA LYS A 98 -11.51 6.21 9.21
C LYS A 98 -11.65 7.40 10.17
N ALA A 99 -11.06 8.53 9.82
CA ALA A 99 -11.32 9.77 10.54
C ALA A 99 -12.83 9.97 10.53
N ARG A 100 -13.44 9.98 11.71
CA ARG A 100 -14.86 10.33 11.83
C ARG A 100 -14.92 11.79 11.39
N ALA A 101 -15.67 12.07 10.32
CA ALA A 101 -16.01 13.46 10.02
C ALA A 101 -16.67 14.00 11.29
N LEU A 102 -15.99 14.92 11.97
CA LEU A 102 -16.66 15.79 12.92
C LEU A 102 -17.67 16.53 12.06
N ALA A 103 -18.94 16.14 12.18
CA ALA A 103 -20.02 16.98 11.70
C ALA A 103 -19.84 18.30 12.43
N LEU A 104 -19.32 19.31 11.73
CA LEU A 104 -19.47 20.69 12.14
C LEU A 104 -20.97 20.94 12.05
N GLY A 105 -21.62 20.81 13.20
CA GLY A 105 -23.01 21.14 13.39
C GLY A 105 -23.17 22.65 13.47
N GLU A 106 -24.28 23.08 12.85
CA GLU A 106 -24.95 24.38 12.91
C GLU A 106 -24.39 25.50 12.02
#